data_AF-A0A7C4SCW1-F1
#
_entry.id   AF-A0A7C4SCW1-F1
#
_cell.length_a   1.000
_cell.length_b   1.000
_cell.length_c   1.000
_cell.angle_alpha   90.00
_cell.angle_beta   90.00
_cell.angle_gamma   90.00
#
_symmetry.space_group_name_H-M   'P 1'
#
loop_
_entity.id
_entity.type
_entity.pdbx_description
1 polymer ?
#
loop_
_entity_poly.entity_id
_entity_poly.type
_entity_poly.pdbx_seq_one_letter_code
_entity_poly.pdbx_strand_id
1 'polypeptide(L)'
;MLDKLLESRCVIVIGKAGGRREGLAKRIVEHAAAKGLSTNVLDTYGFFRDIPLEPVKPLLPYRLISTYLPLVLPSLPGPHTSSAEAAAADAVADSSTFSGCLAKLASRADAGARIAYLKLSMLSAFITDSEISPKLDRSRVELTVAPTLYKKALTLLWVSYFKVSNKPPPKVIVIGEGGLTAKEGEWIWPLLEELTMQGAVIVLLDRAVRRQHLQYTIVLADMTQEARIGVLKYRLPVPPEDMVGHKIVVVNGGASLYKIDH
;
A
#
# COMPACT_ATOMS: atom_id res chain seq x y z
N MET A 1 -10.87 -10.99 -16.13
CA MET A 1 -9.79 -9.96 -16.05
C MET A 1 -9.42 -9.65 -14.60
N LEU A 2 -10.38 -9.51 -13.68
CA LEU A 2 -10.10 -9.50 -12.23
C LEU A 2 -9.34 -10.77 -11.80
N ASP A 3 -9.73 -11.94 -12.31
CA ASP A 3 -8.99 -13.19 -12.09
C ASP A 3 -7.51 -13.07 -12.55
N LYS A 4 -7.22 -12.44 -13.70
CA LYS A 4 -5.84 -12.14 -14.16
C LYS A 4 -5.09 -11.13 -13.29
N LEU A 5 -5.81 -10.23 -12.61
CA LEU A 5 -5.23 -9.33 -11.62
C LEU A 5 -4.87 -10.09 -10.33
N LEU A 6 -5.65 -11.11 -9.98
CA LEU A 6 -5.50 -11.95 -8.78
C LEU A 6 -4.58 -13.17 -8.99
N GLU A 7 -4.29 -13.55 -10.24
CA GLU A 7 -3.40 -14.66 -10.66
C GLU A 7 -1.94 -14.55 -10.15
N SER A 8 -1.56 -13.45 -9.51
CA SER A 8 -0.23 -13.29 -8.90
C SER A 8 -0.39 -12.63 -7.53
N ARG A 9 0.16 -13.29 -6.50
CA ARG A 9 0.27 -12.89 -5.09
C ARG A 9 -0.04 -11.40 -4.87
N CYS A 10 -1.23 -11.13 -4.35
CA CYS A 10 -1.77 -9.78 -4.25
C CYS A 10 -1.66 -9.25 -2.82
N VAL A 11 -1.15 -8.03 -2.69
CA VAL A 11 -1.16 -7.26 -1.44
C VAL A 11 -2.29 -6.25 -1.56
N ILE A 12 -3.26 -6.32 -0.67
CA ILE A 12 -4.42 -5.44 -0.71
C ILE A 12 -4.25 -4.43 0.42
N VAL A 13 -4.01 -3.17 0.07
CA VAL A 13 -3.92 -2.05 1.01
C VAL A 13 -5.28 -1.37 1.04
N ILE A 14 -5.90 -1.33 2.21
CA ILE A 14 -7.28 -0.87 2.29
C ILE A 14 -7.30 0.44 3.03
N GLY A 15 -7.55 1.50 2.27
CA GLY A 15 -7.96 2.79 2.78
C GLY A 15 -9.38 2.71 3.34
N LYS A 16 -9.87 3.79 3.93
CA LYS A 16 -11.24 3.84 4.39
C LYS A 16 -12.17 3.69 3.18
N ALA A 17 -13.03 2.68 3.19
CA ALA A 17 -14.03 2.46 2.16
C ALA A 17 -15.39 2.38 2.85
N GLY A 18 -16.24 3.40 2.68
CA GLY A 18 -17.62 3.30 3.15
C GLY A 18 -18.55 2.63 2.13
N GLY A 19 -19.52 1.86 2.63
CA GLY A 19 -20.68 1.36 1.88
C GLY A 19 -20.36 0.23 0.90
N ARG A 20 -20.94 0.28 -0.30
CA ARG A 20 -20.84 -0.80 -1.30
C ARG A 20 -19.42 -1.09 -1.83
N ARG A 21 -18.47 -0.15 -1.70
CA ARG A 21 -17.05 -0.37 -2.04
C ARG A 21 -16.31 -1.21 -1.01
N GLU A 22 -16.64 -1.07 0.27
CA GLU A 22 -16.17 -2.01 1.31
C GLU A 22 -16.65 -3.42 0.97
N GLY A 23 -17.94 -3.55 0.62
CA GLY A 23 -18.50 -4.82 0.15
C GLY A 23 -17.78 -5.36 -1.08
N LEU A 24 -17.45 -4.51 -2.06
CA LEU A 24 -16.69 -4.94 -3.24
C LEU A 24 -15.27 -5.38 -2.88
N ALA A 25 -14.60 -4.62 -2.01
CA ALA A 25 -13.28 -4.96 -1.49
C ALA A 25 -13.27 -6.32 -0.80
N LYS A 26 -14.23 -6.54 0.10
CA LYS A 26 -14.43 -7.82 0.79
C LYS A 26 -14.67 -8.95 -0.20
N ARG A 27 -15.57 -8.75 -1.17
CA ARG A 27 -15.84 -9.76 -2.22
C ARG A 27 -14.62 -10.09 -3.07
N ILE A 28 -13.75 -9.12 -3.37
CA ILE A 28 -12.49 -9.38 -4.09
C ILE A 28 -11.58 -10.28 -3.25
N VAL A 29 -11.42 -9.97 -1.96
CA VAL A 29 -10.61 -10.75 -1.02
C VAL A 29 -11.19 -12.15 -0.83
N GLU A 30 -12.49 -12.26 -0.57
CA GLU A 30 -13.23 -13.52 -0.40
C GLU A 30 -13.10 -14.41 -1.64
N HIS A 31 -13.30 -13.85 -2.83
CA HIS A 31 -13.17 -14.58 -4.09
C HIS A 31 -11.74 -15.09 -4.31
N ALA A 32 -10.73 -14.26 -3.99
CA ALA A 32 -9.35 -14.68 -4.08
C ALA A 32 -9.01 -15.81 -3.10
N ALA A 33 -9.49 -15.69 -1.85
CA ALA A 33 -9.33 -16.72 -0.83
C ALA A 33 -10.04 -18.04 -1.20
N ALA A 34 -11.27 -17.96 -1.71
CA ALA A 34 -12.05 -19.13 -2.15
C ALA A 34 -11.41 -19.88 -3.33
N LYS A 35 -10.73 -19.16 -4.24
CA LYS A 35 -9.94 -19.75 -5.33
C LYS A 35 -8.58 -20.30 -4.88
N GLY A 36 -8.28 -20.19 -3.59
CA GLY A 36 -7.06 -20.67 -2.99
C GLY A 36 -5.81 -19.86 -3.33
N LEU A 37 -5.98 -18.63 -3.81
CA LEU A 37 -4.89 -17.74 -4.17
C LEU A 37 -4.14 -17.24 -2.92
N SER A 38 -2.86 -16.94 -3.07
CA SER A 38 -2.04 -16.33 -2.02
C SER A 38 -2.41 -14.85 -1.92
N THR A 39 -3.30 -14.52 -0.98
CA THR A 39 -3.80 -13.17 -0.75
C THR A 39 -3.32 -12.64 0.60
N ASN A 40 -2.73 -11.46 0.60
CA ASN A 40 -2.32 -10.78 1.83
C ASN A 40 -3.04 -9.44 1.93
N VAL A 41 -3.67 -9.17 3.06
CA VAL A 41 -4.41 -7.92 3.31
C VAL A 41 -3.68 -7.10 4.36
N LEU A 42 -3.36 -5.86 4.03
CA LEU A 42 -2.91 -4.84 4.98
C LEU A 42 -4.15 -4.09 5.49
N ASP A 43 -4.70 -4.57 6.62
CA ASP A 43 -5.96 -4.08 7.16
C ASP A 43 -5.74 -2.88 8.11
N THR A 44 -5.78 -1.69 7.50
CA THR A 44 -5.55 -0.39 8.15
C THR A 44 -6.67 0.02 9.10
N TYR A 45 -7.90 -0.44 8.85
CA TYR A 45 -9.13 0.03 9.52
C TYR A 45 -9.95 -1.08 10.18
N GLY A 46 -9.59 -2.35 9.99
CA GLY A 46 -10.19 -3.49 10.68
C GLY A 46 -11.43 -4.04 9.97
N PHE A 47 -11.59 -3.72 8.69
CA PHE A 47 -12.81 -4.06 7.96
C PHE A 47 -12.84 -5.52 7.53
N PHE A 48 -11.70 -6.22 7.47
CA PHE A 48 -11.58 -7.56 6.89
C PHE A 48 -11.58 -8.67 7.96
N ARG A 49 -12.11 -8.35 9.14
CA ARG A 49 -12.16 -9.26 10.30
C ARG A 49 -13.10 -10.45 10.10
N ASP A 50 -14.12 -10.26 9.28
CA ASP A 50 -15.16 -11.22 8.92
C ASP A 50 -14.74 -12.23 7.85
N ILE A 51 -13.63 -11.99 7.14
CA ILE A 51 -13.09 -12.90 6.13
C ILE A 51 -12.16 -13.92 6.80
N PRO A 52 -12.22 -15.22 6.43
CA PRO A 52 -11.37 -16.28 7.00
C PRO A 52 -9.93 -16.20 6.48
N LEU A 53 -9.21 -15.14 6.87
CA LEU A 53 -7.77 -14.96 6.70
C LEU A 53 -7.08 -15.10 8.05
N GLU A 54 -5.87 -15.64 8.05
CA GLU A 54 -5.07 -15.80 9.27
C GLU A 54 -4.64 -14.42 9.79
N PRO A 55 -4.99 -14.02 11.04
CA PRO A 55 -4.56 -12.74 11.59
C PRO A 55 -3.06 -12.75 11.89
N VAL A 56 -2.37 -11.72 11.42
CA VAL A 56 -0.92 -11.55 11.59
C VAL A 56 -0.65 -10.21 12.28
N LYS A 57 0.17 -10.27 13.33
CA LYS A 57 0.66 -9.06 14.00
C LYS A 57 1.52 -8.26 13.03
N PRO A 58 1.48 -6.91 13.07
CA PRO A 58 2.28 -6.07 12.17
C PRO A 58 3.75 -5.99 12.61
N LEU A 59 4.42 -7.13 12.76
CA LEU A 59 5.83 -7.26 13.10
C LEU A 59 6.65 -7.63 11.86
N LEU A 60 7.68 -6.84 11.57
CA LEU A 60 8.58 -7.02 10.43
C LEU A 60 10.00 -7.38 10.87
N PRO A 61 10.63 -8.42 10.28
CA PRO A 61 12.04 -8.72 10.53
C PRO A 61 12.95 -7.60 10.00
N TYR A 62 13.78 -7.02 10.88
CA TYR A 62 14.67 -5.91 10.55
C TYR A 62 15.52 -6.18 9.30
N ARG A 63 16.16 -7.35 9.23
CA ARG A 63 17.06 -7.70 8.12
C ARG A 63 16.41 -7.69 6.74
N LEU A 64 15.10 -7.87 6.67
CA LEU A 64 14.36 -7.94 5.40
C LEU A 64 13.84 -6.57 4.96
N ILE A 65 13.87 -5.58 5.84
CA ILE A 65 13.34 -4.23 5.58
C ILE A 65 14.34 -3.10 5.86
N SER A 66 15.53 -3.40 6.39
CA SER A 66 16.48 -2.42 6.91
C SER A 66 16.85 -1.36 5.88
N THR A 67 17.10 -1.76 4.62
CA THR A 67 17.43 -0.86 3.50
C THR A 67 16.32 0.13 3.16
N TYR A 68 15.08 -0.12 3.58
CA TYR A 68 13.93 0.75 3.36
C TYR A 68 13.65 1.71 4.52
N LEU A 69 14.30 1.51 5.68
CA LEU A 69 14.09 2.36 6.85
C LEU A 69 14.42 3.85 6.62
N PRO A 70 15.51 4.22 5.91
CA PRO A 70 15.77 5.62 5.60
C PRO A 70 14.66 6.25 4.75
N LEU A 71 14.12 5.48 3.80
CA LEU A 71 13.12 5.94 2.83
C LEU A 71 11.75 6.21 3.46
N VAL A 72 11.45 5.60 4.61
CA VAL A 72 10.17 5.82 5.30
C VAL A 72 10.25 6.92 6.36
N LEU A 73 11.41 7.53 6.59
CA LEU A 73 11.55 8.66 7.51
C LEU A 73 10.64 9.85 7.17
N PRO A 74 10.47 10.29 5.91
CA PRO A 74 9.53 11.36 5.57
C PRO A 74 8.09 11.03 5.95
N SER A 75 7.75 9.75 6.01
CA SER A 75 6.41 9.23 6.32
C SER A 75 6.14 9.13 7.83
N LEU A 76 7.09 9.51 8.68
CA LEU A 76 6.96 9.56 10.13
C LEU A 76 6.86 11.02 10.62
N PRO A 77 6.14 11.29 11.74
CA PRO A 77 6.00 12.64 12.28
C PRO A 77 7.31 13.29 12.68
N GLY A 78 7.29 14.62 12.69
CA GLY A 78 8.43 15.45 13.10
C GLY A 78 9.27 15.93 11.91
N PRO A 79 10.39 16.63 12.19
CA PRO A 79 11.21 17.24 11.15
C PRO A 79 11.74 16.20 10.17
N HIS A 80 11.93 16.61 8.93
CA HIS A 80 12.50 15.80 7.87
C HIS A 80 13.68 16.56 7.25
N THR A 81 14.83 15.89 7.16
CA THR A 81 16.05 16.42 6.56
C THR A 81 16.75 15.31 5.79
N SER A 82 17.42 15.64 4.69
CA SER A 82 18.26 14.69 3.95
C SER A 82 19.41 14.14 4.80
N SER A 83 19.89 14.92 5.78
CA SER A 83 20.89 14.46 6.75
C SER A 83 20.39 13.34 7.66
N ALA A 84 19.09 13.31 7.99
CA ALA A 84 18.50 12.22 8.77
C ALA A 84 18.39 10.93 7.95
N GLU A 85 18.05 11.04 6.67
CA GLU A 85 18.04 9.87 5.76
C GLU A 85 19.44 9.29 5.58
N ALA A 86 20.44 10.15 5.34
CA ALA A 86 21.83 9.72 5.23
C ALA A 86 22.32 9.04 6.52
N ALA A 87 22.07 9.65 7.68
CA ALA A 87 22.47 9.06 8.97
C ALA A 87 21.78 7.71 9.23
N ALA A 88 20.50 7.57 8.87
CA ALA A 88 19.80 6.29 8.95
C ALA A 88 20.37 5.25 7.98
N ALA A 89 20.71 5.64 6.76
CA ALA A 89 21.32 4.75 5.77
C ALA A 89 22.68 4.23 6.26
N ASP A 90 23.53 5.11 6.78
CA ASP A 90 24.82 4.73 7.38
C ASP A 90 24.62 3.74 8.54
N ALA A 91 23.70 4.08 9.47
CA ALA A 91 23.45 3.25 10.64
C ALA A 91 22.89 1.87 10.27
N VAL A 92 22.05 1.80 9.23
CA VAL A 92 21.53 0.55 8.67
C VAL A 92 22.63 -0.27 8.03
N ALA A 93 23.49 0.34 7.22
CA ALA A 93 24.56 -0.37 6.52
C ALA A 93 25.50 -1.09 7.49
N ASP A 94 25.74 -0.48 8.65
CA ASP A 94 26.67 -1.03 9.63
C ASP A 94 25.97 -1.81 10.76
N SER A 95 24.66 -2.10 10.68
CA SER A 95 23.92 -2.79 11.74
C SER A 95 23.21 -4.04 11.23
N SER A 96 23.33 -5.13 11.99
CA SER A 96 22.62 -6.39 11.72
C SER A 96 21.30 -6.54 12.48
N THR A 97 21.02 -5.61 13.41
CA THR A 97 19.83 -5.54 14.25
C THR A 97 19.27 -4.12 14.30
N PHE A 98 17.96 -3.99 14.49
CA PHE A 98 17.26 -2.74 14.70
C PHE A 98 17.71 -2.04 15.98
N SER A 99 17.88 -2.81 17.06
CA SER A 99 18.45 -2.32 18.31
C SER A 99 19.86 -1.73 18.12
N GLY A 100 20.70 -2.40 17.33
CA GLY A 100 22.03 -1.91 16.95
C GLY A 100 21.96 -0.64 16.11
N CYS A 101 21.05 -0.59 15.13
CA CYS A 101 20.81 0.60 14.31
C CYS A 101 20.43 1.82 15.16
N LEU A 102 19.52 1.65 16.12
CA LEU A 102 19.13 2.73 17.03
C LEU A 102 20.27 3.15 17.94
N ALA A 103 21.05 2.20 18.48
CA ALA A 103 22.22 2.51 19.32
C ALA A 103 23.26 3.33 18.54
N LYS A 104 23.51 3.01 17.27
CA LYS A 104 24.43 3.78 16.42
C LYS A 104 23.94 5.22 16.20
N LEU A 105 22.67 5.40 15.88
CA LEU A 105 22.09 6.73 15.73
C LEU A 105 22.14 7.53 17.04
N ALA A 106 21.88 6.88 18.18
CA ALA A 106 21.97 7.51 19.49
C ALA A 106 23.40 7.91 19.88
N SER A 107 24.41 7.20 19.39
CA SER A 107 25.83 7.48 19.68
C SER A 107 26.40 8.66 18.90
N ARG A 108 25.71 9.12 17.85
CA ARG A 108 26.13 10.25 17.01
C ARG A 108 25.62 11.57 17.60
N ALA A 109 26.47 12.59 17.59
CA ALA A 109 26.14 13.92 18.11
C ALA A 109 25.41 14.83 17.10
N ASP A 110 25.35 14.44 15.83
CA ASP A 110 24.77 15.28 14.78
C ASP A 110 23.23 15.29 14.81
N ALA A 111 22.64 16.41 14.38
CA ALA A 111 21.20 16.61 14.41
C ALA A 111 20.43 15.63 13.50
N GLY A 112 21.04 15.21 12.38
CA GLY A 112 20.45 14.24 11.45
C GLY A 112 20.25 12.88 12.13
N ALA A 113 21.29 12.38 12.79
CA ALA A 113 21.23 11.12 13.54
C ALA A 113 20.22 11.16 14.70
N ARG A 114 20.15 12.28 15.42
CA ARG A 114 19.14 12.46 16.48
C ARG A 114 17.71 12.43 15.92
N ILE A 115 17.44 13.11 14.80
CA ILE A 115 16.13 13.08 14.14
C ILE A 115 15.81 11.66 13.68
N ALA A 116 16.74 11.00 13.00
CA ALA A 116 16.57 9.62 12.54
C ALA A 116 16.29 8.65 13.71
N TYR A 117 17.03 8.77 14.81
CA TYR A 117 16.82 7.97 16.02
C TYR A 117 15.40 8.16 16.56
N LEU A 118 14.95 9.40 16.77
CA LEU A 118 13.63 9.69 17.32
C LEU A 118 12.53 9.12 16.43
N LYS A 119 12.64 9.31 15.10
CA LYS A 119 11.65 8.82 14.15
C LYS A 119 11.64 7.28 14.08
N LEU A 120 12.79 6.63 13.90
CA LEU A 120 12.85 5.17 13.84
C LEU A 120 12.41 4.52 15.16
N SER A 121 12.73 5.12 16.32
CA SER A 121 12.31 4.59 17.62
C SER A 121 10.78 4.43 17.75
N MET A 122 10.00 5.22 17.01
CA MET A 122 8.54 5.10 16.94
C MET A 122 8.07 3.77 16.33
N LEU A 123 8.92 3.12 15.54
CA LEU A 123 8.64 1.84 14.88
C LEU A 123 9.11 0.63 15.71
N SER A 124 9.68 0.83 16.90
CA SER A 124 10.25 -0.24 17.74
C SER A 124 9.26 -1.36 18.10
N ALA A 125 7.97 -1.04 18.25
CA ALA A 125 6.94 -2.04 18.51
C ALA A 125 6.56 -2.89 17.28
N PHE A 126 7.03 -2.51 16.08
CA PHE A 126 6.65 -3.11 14.80
C PHE A 126 7.83 -3.76 14.06
N ILE A 127 9.05 -3.61 14.58
CA ILE A 127 10.26 -4.17 13.98
C ILE A 127 10.91 -5.13 14.98
N THR A 128 11.24 -6.33 14.53
CA THR A 128 11.88 -7.35 15.36
C THR A 128 13.26 -7.72 14.82
N ASP A 129 14.18 -8.01 15.74
CA ASP A 129 15.49 -8.57 15.42
C ASP A 129 15.43 -10.08 15.14
N SER A 130 14.29 -10.71 15.42
CA SER A 130 14.05 -12.12 15.08
C SER A 130 13.96 -12.32 13.57
N GLU A 131 14.61 -13.37 13.07
CA GLU A 131 14.55 -13.78 11.66
C GLU A 131 13.26 -14.55 11.31
N ILE A 132 12.38 -14.77 12.28
CA ILE A 132 11.12 -15.47 12.03
C ILE A 132 10.23 -14.61 11.13
N SER A 133 10.24 -14.94 9.84
CA SER A 133 9.33 -14.34 8.87
C SER A 133 7.88 -14.64 9.26
N PRO A 134 6.99 -13.63 9.28
CA PRO A 134 5.56 -13.88 9.42
C PRO A 134 5.08 -14.87 8.37
N LYS A 135 4.17 -15.77 8.75
CA LYS A 135 3.52 -16.69 7.83
C LYS A 135 2.50 -15.91 6.99
N LEU A 136 2.81 -15.67 5.73
CA LEU A 136 2.02 -14.83 4.82
C LEU A 136 1.18 -15.62 3.80
N ASP A 137 0.73 -16.81 4.19
CA ASP A 137 -0.20 -17.57 3.36
C ASP A 137 -1.63 -17.22 3.80
N ARG A 138 -2.37 -16.55 2.92
CA ARG A 138 -3.75 -16.09 3.17
C ARG A 138 -3.89 -15.32 4.48
N SER A 139 -3.08 -14.27 4.63
CA SER A 139 -2.97 -13.55 5.90
C SER A 139 -3.61 -12.16 5.88
N ARG A 140 -4.05 -11.72 7.05
CA ARG A 140 -4.52 -10.37 7.35
C ARG A 140 -3.57 -9.72 8.35
N VAL A 141 -2.76 -8.77 7.89
CA VAL A 141 -1.89 -7.97 8.76
C VAL A 141 -2.71 -6.86 9.40
N GLU A 142 -2.78 -6.86 10.72
CA GLU A 142 -3.67 -5.97 11.47
C GLU A 142 -3.00 -4.63 11.78
N LEU A 143 -2.89 -3.74 10.78
CA LEU A 143 -2.35 -2.38 10.96
C LEU A 143 -3.24 -1.48 11.84
N THR A 144 -4.46 -1.90 12.16
CA THR A 144 -5.35 -1.20 13.10
C THR A 144 -4.74 -0.95 14.48
N VAL A 145 -3.81 -1.80 14.93
CA VAL A 145 -3.17 -1.67 16.24
C VAL A 145 -2.12 -0.55 16.27
N ALA A 146 -1.71 -0.04 15.10
CA ALA A 146 -0.76 1.04 14.99
C ALA A 146 -1.45 2.42 15.03
N PRO A 147 -0.87 3.41 15.73
CA PRO A 147 -1.28 4.80 15.64
C PRO A 147 -1.36 5.30 14.18
N THR A 148 -2.38 6.09 13.84
CA THR A 148 -2.64 6.58 12.47
C THR A 148 -1.42 7.22 11.83
N LEU A 149 -0.68 8.00 12.63
CA LEU A 149 0.53 8.71 12.24
C LEU A 149 1.72 7.80 11.85
N TYR A 150 1.67 6.49 12.11
CA TYR A 150 2.68 5.52 11.65
C TYR A 150 2.22 4.67 10.47
N LYS A 151 0.92 4.71 10.13
CA LYS A 151 0.32 3.79 9.15
C LYS A 151 0.93 3.93 7.75
N LYS A 152 1.28 5.15 7.32
CA LYS A 152 1.98 5.37 6.04
C LYS A 152 3.32 4.62 6.01
N ALA A 153 4.19 4.90 6.97
CA ALA A 153 5.51 4.26 7.08
C ALA A 153 5.39 2.73 7.18
N LEU A 154 4.48 2.22 8.02
CA LEU A 154 4.25 0.78 8.15
C LEU A 154 3.75 0.14 6.86
N THR A 155 2.84 0.80 6.13
CA THR A 155 2.35 0.29 4.84
C THR A 155 3.47 0.17 3.82
N LEU A 156 4.33 1.19 3.73
CA LEU A 156 5.51 1.16 2.85
C LEU A 156 6.44 0.01 3.21
N LEU A 157 6.80 -0.14 4.49
CA LEU A 157 7.67 -1.22 4.95
C LEU A 157 7.08 -2.61 4.68
N TRP A 158 5.78 -2.78 4.89
CA TRP A 158 5.09 -4.05 4.59
C TRP A 158 5.09 -4.36 3.08
N VAL A 159 4.85 -3.37 2.22
CA VAL A 159 4.95 -3.57 0.77
C VAL A 159 6.38 -3.90 0.35
N SER A 160 7.37 -3.18 0.89
CA SER A 160 8.78 -3.49 0.63
C SER A 160 9.16 -4.89 1.11
N TYR A 161 8.67 -5.32 2.27
CA TYR A 161 8.83 -6.68 2.78
C TYR A 161 8.23 -7.74 1.83
N PHE A 162 7.02 -7.50 1.29
CA PHE A 162 6.42 -8.41 0.32
C PHE A 162 7.23 -8.49 -0.98
N LYS A 163 7.84 -7.38 -1.43
CA LYS A 163 8.72 -7.35 -2.61
C LYS A 163 9.94 -8.25 -2.42
N VAL A 164 10.61 -8.14 -1.27
CA VAL A 164 11.79 -8.96 -0.94
C VAL A 164 11.40 -10.44 -0.76
N SER A 165 10.27 -10.70 -0.12
CA SER A 165 9.81 -12.06 0.20
C SER A 165 9.23 -12.81 -1.00
N ASN A 166 8.78 -12.12 -2.07
CA ASN A 166 8.01 -12.75 -3.16
C ASN A 166 8.60 -12.68 -4.57
N LYS A 167 9.80 -12.13 -4.81
CA LYS A 167 10.62 -12.13 -6.05
C LYS A 167 10.01 -11.75 -7.43
N PRO A 168 8.69 -11.76 -7.68
CA PRO A 168 8.07 -10.63 -8.40
C PRO A 168 7.59 -9.51 -7.47
N PRO A 169 7.57 -8.25 -7.96
CA PRO A 169 6.95 -7.15 -7.23
C PRO A 169 5.46 -7.45 -6.97
N PRO A 170 4.95 -7.18 -5.75
CA PRO A 170 3.57 -7.45 -5.43
C PRO A 170 2.64 -6.60 -6.31
N LYS A 171 1.53 -7.18 -6.76
CA LYS A 171 0.42 -6.39 -7.30
C LYS A 171 -0.31 -5.78 -6.10
N VAL A 172 -0.34 -4.44 -6.02
CA VAL A 172 -0.92 -3.72 -4.88
C VAL A 172 -2.28 -3.17 -5.27
N ILE A 173 -3.35 -3.78 -4.74
CA ILE A 173 -4.70 -3.23 -4.93
C ILE A 173 -4.92 -2.22 -3.81
N VAL A 174 -5.10 -0.95 -4.16
CA VAL A 174 -5.37 0.11 -3.18
C VAL A 174 -6.83 0.52 -3.25
N ILE A 175 -7.52 0.31 -2.14
CA ILE A 175 -8.95 0.54 -2.06
C ILE A 175 -9.15 1.92 -1.42
N GLY A 176 -9.36 2.94 -2.25
CA GLY A 176 -9.57 4.32 -1.82
C GLY A 176 -10.95 4.82 -2.22
N GLU A 177 -11.71 5.36 -1.29
CA GLU A 177 -13.00 6.01 -1.56
C GLU A 177 -12.85 7.21 -2.52
N GLY A 178 -13.86 7.46 -3.35
CA GLY A 178 -13.88 8.40 -4.49
C GLY A 178 -13.78 9.89 -4.18
N GLY A 179 -12.67 10.24 -3.53
CA GLY A 179 -12.45 11.44 -2.77
C GLY A 179 -12.02 11.03 -1.38
N LEU A 180 -10.77 10.58 -1.27
CA LEU A 180 -10.06 10.68 0.00
C LEU A 180 -10.42 12.04 0.60
N THR A 181 -10.97 12.05 1.81
CA THR A 181 -11.18 13.31 2.51
C THR A 181 -9.85 14.08 2.52
N ALA A 182 -9.85 15.42 2.62
CA ALA A 182 -8.60 16.18 2.61
C ALA A 182 -7.53 15.56 3.55
N LYS A 183 -7.97 15.11 4.73
CA LYS A 183 -7.15 14.42 5.74
C LYS A 183 -6.64 13.04 5.34
N GLU A 184 -7.40 12.26 4.58
CA GLU A 184 -6.96 10.93 4.10
C GLU A 184 -6.09 11.06 2.85
N GLY A 185 -6.35 12.08 2.03
CA GLY A 185 -5.56 12.41 0.84
C GLY A 185 -4.12 12.76 1.19
N GLU A 186 -3.92 13.50 2.29
CA GLU A 186 -2.61 13.95 2.78
C GLU A 186 -1.59 12.82 2.96
N TRP A 187 -2.02 11.60 3.32
CA TRP A 187 -1.09 10.48 3.51
C TRP A 187 -1.23 9.37 2.48
N ILE A 188 -2.41 9.18 1.88
CA ILE A 188 -2.63 8.14 0.87
C ILE A 188 -2.07 8.56 -0.48
N TRP A 189 -2.19 9.82 -0.93
CA TRP A 189 -1.61 10.21 -2.23
C TRP A 189 -0.10 10.05 -2.28
N PRO A 190 0.67 10.56 -1.30
CA PRO A 190 2.11 10.33 -1.28
C PRO A 190 2.46 8.84 -1.16
N LEU A 191 1.65 8.04 -0.44
CA LEU A 191 1.82 6.59 -0.38
C LEU A 191 1.67 5.95 -1.76
N LEU A 192 0.66 6.32 -2.55
CA LEU A 192 0.44 5.77 -3.89
C LEU A 192 1.61 6.13 -4.83
N GLU A 193 2.08 7.36 -4.79
CA GLU A 193 3.24 7.79 -5.57
C GLU A 193 4.49 6.96 -5.22
N GLU A 194 4.79 6.82 -3.93
CA GLU A 194 5.93 6.03 -3.45
C GLU A 194 5.79 4.53 -3.82
N LEU A 195 4.59 3.96 -3.75
CA LEU A 195 4.32 2.58 -4.16
C LEU A 195 4.54 2.39 -5.66
N THR A 196 4.08 3.33 -6.50
CA THR A 196 4.34 3.31 -7.94
C THR A 196 5.83 3.42 -8.26
N MET A 197 6.56 4.31 -7.57
CA MET A 197 8.02 4.41 -7.70
C MET A 197 8.73 3.10 -7.31
N GLN A 198 8.18 2.34 -6.37
CA GLN A 198 8.71 1.02 -6.00
C GLN A 198 8.36 -0.11 -7.00
N GLY A 199 7.61 0.20 -8.06
CA GLY A 199 7.20 -0.72 -9.12
C GLY A 199 5.89 -1.47 -8.82
N ALA A 200 5.10 -1.02 -7.85
CA ALA A 200 3.79 -1.61 -7.58
C ALA A 200 2.79 -1.26 -8.68
N VAL A 201 2.03 -2.25 -9.12
CA VAL A 201 0.84 -2.02 -9.96
C VAL A 201 -0.29 -1.61 -9.05
N ILE A 202 -0.76 -0.37 -9.17
CA ILE A 202 -1.82 0.21 -8.34
C ILE A 202 -3.17 0.06 -9.03
N VAL A 203 -4.12 -0.55 -8.33
CA VAL A 203 -5.52 -0.64 -8.74
C VAL A 203 -6.40 0.13 -7.77
N LEU A 204 -7.02 1.24 -8.21
CA LEU A 204 -7.90 2.09 -7.40
C LEU A 204 -9.38 1.67 -7.52
N LEU A 205 -10.08 1.54 -6.39
CA LEU A 205 -11.55 1.32 -6.36
C LEU A 205 -12.33 2.61 -6.14
N ASP A 206 -12.69 3.31 -7.21
CA ASP A 206 -13.28 4.67 -7.14
C ASP A 206 -14.70 4.75 -7.75
N ARG A 207 -15.46 5.81 -7.43
CA ARG A 207 -16.72 6.19 -8.08
C ARG A 207 -16.55 7.11 -9.29
N ALA A 208 -15.43 7.85 -9.37
CA ALA A 208 -15.18 8.82 -10.43
C ALA A 208 -13.71 8.84 -10.86
N VAL A 209 -13.48 9.14 -12.15
CA VAL A 209 -12.14 9.40 -12.66
C VAL A 209 -11.80 10.87 -12.41
N ARG A 210 -10.75 11.11 -11.63
CA ARG A 210 -10.15 12.45 -11.47
C ARG A 210 -8.84 12.50 -12.25
N ARG A 211 -8.38 13.70 -12.65
CA ARG A 211 -7.13 13.87 -13.42
C ARG A 211 -5.93 13.17 -12.76
N GLN A 212 -5.83 13.27 -11.44
CA GLN A 212 -4.78 12.64 -10.64
C GLN A 212 -4.86 11.10 -10.59
N HIS A 213 -5.99 10.48 -10.98
CA HIS A 213 -6.14 9.01 -10.99
C HIS A 213 -5.64 8.38 -12.29
N LEU A 214 -5.45 9.17 -13.35
CA LEU A 214 -5.14 8.69 -14.70
C LEU A 214 -3.79 7.96 -14.79
N GLN A 215 -2.89 8.19 -13.84
CA GLN A 215 -1.60 7.50 -13.76
C GLN A 215 -1.70 6.06 -13.22
N TYR A 216 -2.88 5.64 -12.72
CA TYR A 216 -3.09 4.33 -12.11
C TYR A 216 -4.10 3.47 -12.89
N THR A 217 -4.10 2.16 -12.65
CA THR A 217 -5.21 1.30 -13.09
C THR A 217 -6.41 1.63 -12.20
N ILE A 218 -7.54 2.02 -12.79
CA ILE A 218 -8.76 2.36 -12.04
C ILE A 218 -9.80 1.27 -12.29
N VAL A 219 -10.30 0.67 -11.22
CA VAL A 219 -11.51 -0.15 -11.22
C VAL A 219 -12.66 0.70 -10.68
N LEU A 220 -13.55 1.14 -11.57
CA LEU A 220 -14.71 1.93 -11.16
C LEU A 220 -15.78 1.03 -10.55
N ALA A 221 -16.23 1.38 -9.36
CA ALA A 221 -17.30 0.73 -8.61
C ALA A 221 -18.41 1.74 -8.32
N ASP A 222 -19.66 1.39 -8.63
CA ASP A 222 -20.85 2.25 -8.48
C ASP A 222 -20.75 3.59 -9.23
N MET A 223 -20.55 3.56 -10.56
CA MET A 223 -20.62 4.77 -11.39
C MET A 223 -22.02 5.42 -11.29
N THR A 224 -22.07 6.71 -10.94
CA THR A 224 -23.30 7.50 -11.10
C THR A 224 -23.58 7.76 -12.59
N GLN A 225 -24.83 8.07 -12.94
CA GLN A 225 -25.19 8.38 -14.33
C GLN A 225 -24.43 9.62 -14.84
N GLU A 226 -24.17 10.59 -13.96
CA GLU A 226 -23.32 11.76 -14.26
C GLU A 226 -21.85 11.38 -14.50
N ALA A 227 -21.28 10.43 -13.74
CA ALA A 227 -19.92 9.93 -13.98
C ALA A 227 -19.83 9.18 -15.32
N ARG A 228 -20.90 8.46 -15.70
CA ARG A 228 -21.02 7.80 -17.01
C ARG A 228 -21.06 8.79 -18.15
N ILE A 229 -21.84 9.87 -17.99
CA ILE A 229 -21.92 10.95 -18.97
C ILE A 229 -20.60 11.73 -19.00
N GLY A 230 -19.94 11.98 -17.88
CA GLY A 230 -18.63 12.64 -17.83
C GLY A 230 -17.54 11.88 -18.58
N VAL A 231 -17.43 10.57 -18.38
CA VAL A 231 -16.48 9.71 -19.11
C VAL A 231 -16.73 9.76 -20.63
N LEU A 232 -18.01 9.77 -21.05
CA LEU A 232 -18.41 9.85 -22.46
C LEU A 232 -18.32 11.27 -23.05
N LYS A 233 -18.58 12.31 -22.26
CA LYS A 233 -18.65 13.73 -22.64
C LYS A 233 -17.26 14.38 -22.73
N TYR A 234 -16.32 13.98 -21.88
CA TYR A 234 -14.97 14.54 -21.88
C TYR A 234 -14.00 13.83 -22.83
N ARG A 235 -14.45 12.80 -23.59
CA ARG A 235 -13.62 11.97 -24.47
C ARG A 235 -12.19 11.83 -23.90
N LEU A 236 -12.06 11.41 -22.64
CA LEU A 236 -10.76 11.32 -21.98
C LEU A 236 -9.83 10.54 -22.91
N PRO A 237 -8.87 11.20 -23.57
CA PRO A 237 -8.21 10.64 -24.72
C PRO A 237 -7.06 9.77 -24.22
N VAL A 238 -6.99 8.54 -24.72
CA VAL A 238 -5.69 7.91 -24.93
C VAL A 238 -5.54 7.89 -26.44
N PRO A 239 -4.60 8.68 -27.02
CA PRO A 239 -4.21 8.51 -28.41
C PRO A 239 -3.89 7.03 -28.67
N PRO A 240 -4.26 6.44 -29.81
CA PRO A 240 -3.97 5.04 -30.12
C PRO A 240 -2.48 4.68 -29.97
N GLU A 241 -1.62 5.68 -30.13
CA GLU A 241 -0.16 5.59 -30.10
C GLU A 241 0.41 5.53 -28.66
N ASP A 242 -0.39 5.92 -27.65
CA ASP A 242 -0.05 5.89 -26.21
C ASP A 242 -0.76 4.75 -25.44
N MET A 243 -1.42 3.82 -26.15
CA MET A 243 -2.15 2.70 -25.53
C MET A 243 -1.26 1.58 -24.96
N VAL A 244 0.05 1.71 -25.03
CA VAL A 244 0.99 0.79 -24.39
C VAL A 244 1.13 1.16 -22.90
N GLY A 245 0.12 0.84 -22.08
CA GLY A 245 0.33 0.84 -20.62
C GLY A 245 -0.88 1.03 -19.69
N HIS A 246 -2.02 1.56 -20.14
CA HIS A 246 -3.11 1.95 -19.24
C HIS A 246 -4.34 1.04 -19.34
N LYS A 247 -4.79 0.49 -18.19
CA LYS A 247 -5.97 -0.39 -18.10
C LYS A 247 -7.00 0.21 -17.14
N ILE A 248 -8.08 0.78 -17.65
CA ILE A 248 -9.26 1.16 -16.86
C ILE A 248 -10.27 0.02 -16.94
N VAL A 249 -10.86 -0.38 -15.81
CA VAL A 249 -11.83 -1.49 -15.73
C VAL A 249 -13.10 -0.98 -15.06
N VAL A 250 -14.27 -1.28 -15.62
CA VAL A 250 -15.56 -0.89 -15.01
C VAL A 250 -16.26 -2.15 -14.50
N VAL A 251 -16.65 -2.16 -13.21
CA VAL A 251 -17.44 -3.25 -12.61
C VAL A 251 -18.80 -2.71 -12.21
N ASN A 252 -19.84 -3.08 -12.96
CA ASN A 252 -21.22 -2.70 -12.65
C ASN A 252 -21.94 -3.86 -11.92
N GLY A 253 -22.77 -3.53 -10.94
CA GLY A 253 -23.38 -4.44 -9.96
C GLY A 253 -24.38 -5.48 -10.49
N GLY A 254 -24.40 -5.74 -11.78
CA GLY A 254 -25.19 -6.80 -12.41
C GLY A 254 -24.54 -7.17 -13.73
N ALA A 255 -23.96 -8.37 -13.80
CA ALA A 255 -23.49 -9.08 -14.99
C ALA A 255 -23.05 -8.20 -16.18
N SER A 256 -21.77 -7.85 -16.24
CA SER A 256 -20.90 -7.78 -17.43
C SER A 256 -19.68 -6.91 -17.13
N LEU A 257 -18.49 -7.50 -17.25
CA LEU A 257 -17.23 -6.75 -17.30
C LEU A 257 -17.14 -6.12 -18.68
N TYR A 258 -17.24 -4.78 -18.78
CA TYR A 258 -16.92 -4.10 -20.03
C TYR A 258 -15.40 -4.00 -20.12
N LYS A 259 -14.81 -4.81 -21.00
CA LYS A 259 -13.48 -4.56 -21.55
C LYS A 259 -13.69 -3.53 -22.65
N ILE A 260 -13.10 -2.34 -22.51
CA ILE A 260 -12.96 -1.44 -23.65
C ILE A 260 -11.77 -2.00 -24.43
N ASP A 261 -12.08 -2.90 -25.36
CA ASP A 261 -11.13 -3.37 -26.37
C ASP A 261 -11.18 -2.41 -27.56
N HIS A 262 -10.03 -1.85 -27.88
CA HIS A 262 -9.65 -1.55 -29.24
C HIS A 262 -8.40 -2.38 -29.54
#